data_AF-A0A932X6B4-F1
#
_entry.id   AF-A0A932X6B4-F1
#
_cell.length_a   1.000
_cell.length_b   1.000
_cell.length_c   1.000
_cell.angle_alpha   90.00
_cell.angle_beta   90.00
_cell.angle_gamma   90.00
#
_symmetry.space_group_name_H-M   'P 1'
#
loop_
_entity.id
_entity.type
_entity.pdbx_description
1 polymer ?
#
loop_
_entity_poly.entity_id
_entity_poly.type
_entity_poly.pdbx_seq_one_letter_code
_entity_poly.pdbx_strand_id
1 'polypeptide(L)'
;MYGWLGRIRGVVGLCRQMRNLETIASPEVNLGYSPDVAEGLDLDAHLRLWRRVVAEQTDRFGFSLGRPVDVVLLPTMVQLRRVKGRNLGAGGMTRSGPIWAAPSLLRSEDAALQFVRHETTHVFAARWGSLAPLLKAEGLAMWVGGPRVG
;
A
#
# COMPACT_ATOMS: atom_id res chain seq x y z
N MET A 1 -1.80 34.77 -9.56
CA MET A 1 -2.81 34.08 -10.41
C MET A 1 -2.22 32.87 -11.19
N TYR A 2 -1.28 32.10 -10.60
CA TYR A 2 -0.58 30.98 -11.28
C TYR A 2 -0.99 29.57 -10.82
N GLY A 3 -2.05 29.43 -10.01
CA GLY A 3 -2.38 28.17 -9.33
C GLY A 3 -3.28 27.19 -10.08
N TRP A 4 -4.02 27.63 -11.11
CA TRP A 4 -5.10 26.83 -11.69
C TRP A 4 -4.62 25.88 -12.80
N LEU A 5 -3.78 26.37 -13.71
CA LEU A 5 -3.21 25.57 -14.81
C LEU A 5 -2.28 24.46 -14.32
N GLY A 6 -1.52 24.69 -13.24
CA GLY A 6 -0.69 23.66 -12.61
C GLY A 6 -1.50 22.54 -11.95
N ARG A 7 -2.70 22.85 -11.45
CA ARG A 7 -3.61 21.89 -10.83
C ARG A 7 -4.24 20.96 -11.86
N ILE A 8 -4.68 21.51 -13.00
CA ILE A 8 -5.26 20.72 -14.11
C ILE A 8 -4.21 19.80 -14.74
N ARG A 9 -2.99 20.31 -15.01
CA ARG A 9 -1.87 19.47 -15.49
C ARG A 9 -1.54 18.35 -14.51
N GLY A 10 -1.59 18.62 -13.21
CA GLY A 10 -1.40 17.62 -12.16
C GLY A 10 -2.46 16.51 -12.19
N VAL A 11 -3.74 16.86 -12.35
CA VAL A 11 -4.85 15.89 -12.42
C VAL A 11 -4.79 15.06 -13.70
N VAL A 12 -4.55 15.67 -14.86
CA VAL A 12 -4.44 14.94 -16.14
C VAL A 12 -3.24 13.99 -16.13
N GLY A 13 -2.09 14.43 -15.61
CA GLY A 13 -0.92 13.57 -15.42
C GLY A 13 -1.22 12.39 -14.51
N LEU A 14 -1.96 12.60 -13.42
CA LEU A 14 -2.39 11.56 -12.50
C LEU A 14 -3.34 10.57 -13.18
N CYS A 15 -4.37 11.05 -13.88
CA CYS A 15 -5.32 10.21 -14.60
C CYS A 15 -4.63 9.37 -15.67
N ARG A 16 -3.68 9.95 -16.41
CA ARG A 16 -2.90 9.21 -17.41
C ARG A 16 -2.03 8.14 -16.76
N GLN A 17 -1.40 8.46 -15.63
CA GLN A 17 -0.58 7.50 -14.89
C GLN A 17 -1.42 6.34 -14.33
N MET A 18 -2.61 6.63 -13.79
CA MET A 18 -3.56 5.61 -13.34
C MET A 18 -4.09 4.72 -14.46
N ARG A 19 -4.19 5.24 -15.70
CA ARG A 19 -4.61 4.47 -16.88
C ARG A 19 -3.54 3.54 -17.43
N ASN A 20 -2.27 3.82 -17.13
CA ASN A 20 -1.13 3.05 -17.61
C ASN A 20 -0.59 2.09 -16.54
N LEU A 21 -1.40 1.76 -15.53
CA LEU A 21 -1.01 0.75 -14.56
C LEU A 21 -1.17 -0.63 -15.19
N GLU A 22 -0.11 -1.42 -15.11
CA GLU A 22 -0.16 -2.85 -15.32
C GLU A 22 -0.55 -3.54 -14.01
N THR A 23 -1.08 -4.76 -14.09
CA THR A 23 -1.55 -5.48 -12.90
C THR A 23 -1.15 -6.94 -12.97
N ILE A 24 -0.52 -7.42 -11.90
CA ILE A 24 -0.36 -8.86 -11.65
C ILE A 24 -1.42 -9.27 -10.63
N ALA A 25 -2.40 -10.06 -11.06
CA ALA A 25 -3.49 -10.53 -10.22
C ALA A 25 -3.18 -11.89 -9.59
N SER A 26 -3.66 -12.09 -8.36
CA SER A 26 -3.61 -13.37 -7.67
C SER A 26 -4.73 -13.50 -6.63
N PRO A 27 -4.99 -14.71 -6.11
CA PRO A 27 -6.07 -14.92 -5.15
C PRO A 27 -5.96 -14.05 -3.89
N GLU A 28 -4.73 -13.74 -3.45
CA GLU A 28 -4.48 -12.99 -2.22
C GLU A 28 -4.15 -11.51 -2.46
N VAL A 29 -3.56 -11.18 -3.61
CA VAL A 29 -3.01 -9.83 -3.89
C VAL A 29 -3.22 -9.44 -5.35
N ASN A 30 -3.69 -8.22 -5.58
CA ASN A 30 -3.63 -7.56 -6.88
C ASN A 30 -2.54 -6.48 -6.85
N LEU A 31 -1.46 -6.67 -7.59
CA LEU A 31 -0.36 -5.72 -7.65
C LEU A 31 -0.44 -4.87 -8.92
N GLY A 32 -0.97 -3.66 -8.77
CA GLY A 32 -0.92 -2.60 -9.77
C GLY A 32 0.42 -1.87 -9.73
N TYR A 33 1.05 -1.63 -10.88
CA TYR A 33 2.32 -0.89 -10.96
C TYR A 33 2.40 -0.10 -12.26
N SER A 34 3.12 1.01 -12.25
CA SER A 34 3.48 1.70 -13.50
C SER A 34 4.70 1.03 -14.16
N PRO A 35 4.84 1.03 -15.49
CA PRO A 35 5.99 0.46 -16.20
C PRO A 35 7.35 0.92 -15.65
N ASP A 36 7.51 2.20 -15.30
CA ASP A 36 8.74 2.76 -14.72
C ASP A 36 9.17 2.07 -13.40
N VAL A 37 8.23 1.43 -12.69
CA VAL A 37 8.53 0.66 -11.46
C VAL A 37 9.13 -0.71 -11.82
N ALA A 38 8.66 -1.34 -12.89
CA ALA A 38 9.11 -2.66 -13.32
C ALA A 38 10.59 -2.69 -13.72
N GLU A 39 11.11 -1.56 -14.23
CA GLU A 39 12.52 -1.43 -14.63
C GLU A 39 13.50 -1.43 -13.45
N GLY A 40 13.03 -1.09 -12.24
CA GLY A 40 13.88 -0.88 -11.08
C GLY A 40 13.52 -1.72 -9.85
N LEU A 41 12.57 -2.64 -9.98
CA LEU A 41 12.02 -3.39 -8.86
C LEU A 41 11.75 -4.85 -9.25
N ASP A 42 12.19 -5.80 -8.41
CA ASP A 42 11.83 -7.21 -8.56
C ASP A 42 10.36 -7.41 -8.13
N LEU A 43 9.44 -7.24 -9.08
CA LEU A 43 8.00 -7.34 -8.85
C LEU A 43 7.59 -8.71 -8.30
N ASP A 44 8.27 -9.78 -8.72
CA ASP A 44 7.98 -11.14 -8.26
C ASP A 44 8.39 -11.34 -6.80
N ALA A 45 9.56 -10.82 -6.40
CA ALA A 45 9.97 -10.83 -5.00
C ALA A 45 9.00 -10.04 -4.11
N HIS A 46 8.56 -8.87 -4.57
CA HIS A 46 7.56 -8.10 -3.83
C HIS A 46 6.21 -8.81 -3.77
N LEU A 47 5.74 -9.41 -4.86
CA LEU A 47 4.47 -10.15 -4.87
C LEU A 47 4.53 -11.34 -3.89
N ARG A 48 5.64 -12.08 -3.84
CA ARG A 48 5.87 -13.14 -2.84
C ARG A 48 5.84 -12.59 -1.41
N LEU A 49 6.48 -11.44 -1.15
CA LEU A 49 6.45 -10.78 0.14
C LEU A 49 5.02 -10.40 0.57
N TRP A 50 4.26 -9.76 -0.33
CA TRP A 50 2.87 -9.39 -0.05
C TRP A 50 2.00 -10.61 0.27
N ARG A 51 2.07 -11.67 -0.54
CA ARG A 51 1.31 -12.91 -0.29
C ARG A 51 1.67 -13.55 1.04
N ARG A 52 2.96 -13.65 1.34
CA ARG A 52 3.45 -14.17 2.63
C ARG A 52 2.87 -13.38 3.79
N VAL A 53 2.93 -12.06 3.74
CA VAL A 53 2.42 -11.23 4.84
C VAL A 53 0.90 -11.29 4.95
N VAL A 54 0.16 -11.34 3.84
CA VAL A 54 -1.30 -11.53 3.88
C VAL A 54 -1.66 -12.87 4.54
N ALA A 55 -0.93 -13.94 4.26
CA ALA A 55 -1.09 -15.21 4.95
C ALA A 55 -0.75 -15.10 6.45
N GLU A 56 0.37 -14.48 6.82
CA GLU A 56 0.75 -14.23 8.22
C GLU A 56 -0.33 -13.44 8.98
N GLN A 57 -0.95 -12.44 8.36
CA GLN A 57 -2.03 -11.66 8.96
C GLN A 57 -3.35 -12.44 9.03
N THR A 58 -3.65 -13.27 8.02
CA THR A 58 -4.81 -14.18 8.06
C THR A 58 -4.75 -15.08 9.27
N ASP A 59 -3.60 -15.71 9.50
CA ASP A 59 -3.37 -16.57 10.66
C ASP A 59 -3.48 -15.78 11.97
N ARG A 60 -2.91 -14.57 12.02
CA ARG A 60 -2.89 -13.76 13.24
C ARG A 60 -4.25 -13.19 13.63
N PHE A 61 -5.05 -12.79 12.65
CA PHE A 61 -6.38 -12.23 12.86
C PHE A 61 -7.46 -13.32 12.95
N GLY A 62 -7.19 -14.54 12.49
CA GLY A 62 -8.11 -15.67 12.56
C GLY A 62 -9.25 -15.63 11.53
N PHE A 63 -9.11 -14.81 10.48
CA PHE A 63 -10.08 -14.74 9.37
C PHE A 63 -9.40 -14.33 8.07
N SER A 64 -9.97 -14.70 6.92
CA SER A 64 -9.54 -14.21 5.61
C SER A 64 -10.30 -12.95 5.20
N LEU A 65 -9.70 -12.09 4.38
CA LEU A 65 -10.34 -10.85 3.89
C LEU A 65 -11.50 -11.10 2.92
N GLY A 66 -11.61 -12.29 2.32
CA GLY A 66 -12.63 -12.65 1.33
C GLY A 66 -12.46 -11.97 -0.03
N ARG A 67 -11.41 -11.17 -0.21
CA ARG A 67 -10.99 -10.53 -1.46
C ARG A 67 -9.47 -10.34 -1.47
N PRO A 68 -8.84 -10.20 -2.65
CA PRO A 68 -7.43 -9.84 -2.74
C PRO A 68 -7.15 -8.47 -2.11
N VAL A 69 -5.92 -8.30 -1.60
CA VAL A 69 -5.41 -6.99 -1.20
C VAL A 69 -4.93 -6.26 -2.45
N ASP A 70 -5.53 -5.11 -2.75
CA ASP A 70 -5.11 -4.26 -3.84
C ASP A 70 -3.89 -3.41 -3.40
N VAL A 71 -2.79 -3.52 -4.14
CA VAL A 71 -1.55 -2.77 -3.92
C VAL A 71 -1.23 -1.99 -5.18
N VAL A 72 -0.92 -0.70 -5.05
CA VAL A 72 -0.51 0.15 -6.18
C VAL A 72 0.86 0.74 -5.92
N LEU A 73 1.82 0.41 -6.78
CA LEU A 73 3.17 0.94 -6.78
C LEU A 73 3.29 2.11 -7.74
N LEU A 74 3.69 3.27 -7.21
CA LEU A 74 3.99 4.46 -8.00
C LEU A 74 5.50 4.72 -8.00
N PRO A 75 6.07 5.26 -9.09
CA PRO A 75 7.52 5.42 -9.23
C PRO A 75 8.17 6.25 -8.12
N THR A 76 7.46 7.25 -7.59
CA THR A 76 8.02 8.20 -6.62
C THR A 76 7.07 8.56 -5.48
N MET A 77 7.64 8.92 -4.33
CA MET A 77 6.90 9.53 -3.22
C MET A 77 6.16 10.81 -3.61
N VAL A 78 6.68 11.55 -4.61
CA VAL A 78 6.03 12.76 -5.11
C VAL A 78 4.70 12.41 -5.78
N GLN A 79 4.66 11.36 -6.61
CA GLN A 79 3.42 10.88 -7.23
C GLN A 79 2.47 10.30 -6.18
N LEU A 80 2.99 9.54 -5.22
CA LEU A 80 2.20 9.02 -4.10
C LEU A 80 1.49 10.14 -3.33
N ARG A 81 2.21 11.21 -2.96
CA ARG A 81 1.65 12.40 -2.30
C ARG A 81 0.64 13.15 -3.17
N ARG A 82 0.82 13.13 -4.50
CA ARG A 82 -0.14 13.75 -5.43
C ARG A 82 -1.46 12.97 -5.47
N VAL A 83 -1.41 11.63 -5.47
CA VAL A 83 -2.61 10.78 -5.42
C VAL A 83 -3.33 10.92 -4.08
N LYS A 84 -2.59 10.83 -2.97
CA LYS A 84 -3.16 10.82 -1.62
C LYS A 84 -3.54 12.19 -1.08
N GLY A 85 -3.07 13.26 -1.71
CA GLY A 85 -3.15 14.62 -1.17
C GLY A 85 -2.08 14.89 -0.11
N ARG A 86 -1.97 16.17 0.33
CA ARG A 86 -0.88 16.65 1.22
C ARG A 86 -0.95 16.14 2.67
N ASN A 87 -2.04 15.48 3.09
CA ASN A 87 -2.35 15.27 4.51
C ASN A 87 -2.29 13.81 4.98
N LEU A 88 -1.69 12.89 4.23
CA LEU A 88 -1.47 11.51 4.69
C LEU A 88 0.04 11.22 4.77
N GLY A 89 0.43 10.49 5.81
CA GLY A 89 1.81 10.03 6.06
C GLY A 89 2.39 9.21 4.91
N ALA A 90 3.65 8.80 5.05
CA ALA A 90 4.42 8.13 4.02
C ALA A 90 3.85 6.73 3.69
N GLY A 91 2.89 6.66 2.78
CA GLY A 91 2.10 5.44 2.54
C GLY A 91 0.91 5.41 3.49
N GLY A 92 -0.24 4.99 3.00
CA GLY A 92 -1.41 4.92 3.86
C GLY A 92 -2.66 4.51 3.09
N MET A 93 -3.31 3.47 3.59
CA MET A 93 -4.61 2.97 3.12
C MET A 93 -5.74 4.00 3.28
N THR A 94 -6.75 3.94 2.41
CA THR A 94 -8.05 4.63 2.62
C THR A 94 -9.11 3.62 3.08
N ARG A 95 -9.16 3.26 4.37
CA ARG A 95 -10.19 2.45 5.09
C ARG A 95 -10.72 1.12 4.48
N SER A 96 -10.42 0.80 3.22
CA SER A 96 -10.93 -0.31 2.39
C SER A 96 -10.39 -0.26 0.94
N GLY A 97 -9.76 0.83 0.54
CA GLY A 97 -9.13 1.00 -0.78
C GLY A 97 -7.71 0.41 -0.87
N PRO A 98 -7.04 0.60 -2.02
CA PRO A 98 -5.73 0.04 -2.26
C PRO A 98 -4.68 0.58 -1.27
N ILE A 99 -3.68 -0.25 -0.99
CA ILE A 99 -2.43 0.16 -0.36
C ILE A 99 -1.58 0.83 -1.42
N TRP A 100 -1.02 2.00 -1.11
CA TRP A 100 -0.21 2.74 -2.05
C TRP A 100 1.21 2.85 -1.53
N ALA A 101 2.17 2.48 -2.36
CA ALA A 101 3.57 2.53 -2.02
C ALA A 101 4.40 3.10 -3.16
N ALA A 102 5.63 3.48 -2.83
CA ALA A 102 6.67 3.79 -3.80
C ALA A 102 7.88 2.89 -3.53
N PRO A 103 8.69 2.55 -4.53
CA PRO A 103 9.90 1.73 -4.37
C PRO A 103 10.84 2.24 -3.27
N SER A 104 10.87 3.55 -3.03
CA SER A 104 11.66 4.14 -1.95
C SER A 104 11.26 3.74 -0.53
N LEU A 105 10.06 3.19 -0.33
CA LEU A 105 9.60 2.61 0.94
C LEU A 105 9.99 1.13 1.08
N LEU A 106 10.48 0.53 0.00
CA LEU A 106 10.76 -0.90 -0.14
C LEU A 106 12.27 -1.16 -0.39
N ARG A 107 13.14 -0.22 0.03
CA ARG A 107 14.57 -0.18 -0.33
C ARG A 107 15.40 -1.33 0.24
N SER A 108 14.94 -1.97 1.31
CA SER A 108 15.55 -3.16 1.89
C SER A 108 14.46 -4.18 2.21
N GLU A 109 14.84 -5.45 2.31
CA GLU A 109 13.91 -6.52 2.66
C GLU A 109 13.23 -6.25 4.01
N ASP A 110 13.98 -5.81 5.03
CA ASP A 110 13.44 -5.47 6.35
C ASP A 110 12.47 -4.29 6.29
N ALA A 111 12.83 -3.21 5.58
CA ALA A 111 11.97 -2.05 5.45
C ALA A 111 10.68 -2.39 4.69
N ALA A 112 10.81 -3.17 3.61
CA ALA A 112 9.68 -3.67 2.85
C ALA A 112 8.78 -4.57 3.72
N LEU A 113 9.36 -5.50 4.47
CA LEU A 113 8.61 -6.38 5.36
C LEU A 113 7.85 -5.61 6.44
N GLN A 114 8.51 -4.66 7.11
CA GLN A 114 7.88 -3.81 8.13
C GLN A 114 6.74 -2.99 7.53
N PHE A 115 6.97 -2.36 6.38
CA PHE A 115 5.96 -1.58 5.67
C PHE A 115 4.75 -2.43 5.28
N VAL A 116 4.99 -3.58 4.64
CA VAL A 116 3.93 -4.49 4.18
C VAL A 116 3.11 -5.01 5.37
N ARG A 117 3.76 -5.40 6.48
CA ARG A 117 3.05 -5.81 7.70
C ARG A 117 2.21 -4.70 8.31
N HIS A 118 2.77 -3.49 8.37
CA HIS A 118 2.06 -2.32 8.89
C HIS A 118 0.79 -2.03 8.08
N GLU A 119 0.91 -1.88 6.76
CA GLU A 119 -0.22 -1.54 5.90
C GLU A 119 -1.27 -2.66 5.82
N THR A 120 -0.84 -3.93 5.74
CA THR A 120 -1.79 -5.06 5.76
C THR A 120 -2.51 -5.17 7.09
N THR A 121 -1.87 -4.85 8.22
CA THR A 121 -2.56 -4.81 9.52
C THR A 121 -3.73 -3.83 9.48
N HIS A 122 -3.57 -2.67 8.86
CA HIS A 122 -4.67 -1.72 8.69
C HIS A 122 -5.82 -2.31 7.87
N VAL A 123 -5.53 -3.06 6.81
CA VAL A 123 -6.56 -3.73 5.99
C VAL A 123 -7.37 -4.72 6.82
N PHE A 124 -6.70 -5.58 7.60
CA PHE A 124 -7.36 -6.56 8.46
C PHE A 124 -8.13 -5.88 9.60
N ALA A 125 -7.53 -4.90 10.26
CA ALA A 125 -8.16 -4.15 11.34
C ALA A 125 -9.41 -3.39 10.88
N ALA A 126 -9.46 -2.91 9.63
CA ALA A 126 -10.64 -2.26 9.08
C ALA A 126 -11.88 -3.17 9.06
N ARG A 127 -11.70 -4.50 9.02
CA ARG A 127 -12.82 -5.46 9.10
C ARG A 127 -13.47 -5.48 10.49
N TRP A 128 -12.75 -5.16 11.56
CA TRP A 128 -13.31 -5.05 12.92
C TRP A 128 -14.16 -3.79 13.13
N GLY A 129 -14.24 -2.91 12.15
CA GLY A 129 -15.11 -1.76 12.14
C GLY A 129 -14.39 -0.47 11.78
N SER A 130 -15.06 0.38 11.02
CA SER A 130 -14.52 1.66 10.54
C SER A 130 -14.29 2.71 11.64
N LEU A 131 -14.75 2.45 12.87
CA LEU A 131 -14.75 3.38 14.00
C LEU A 131 -13.61 3.17 14.99
N ALA A 132 -12.69 2.23 14.76
CA ALA A 132 -11.48 2.15 15.57
C ALA A 132 -10.71 3.48 15.48
N PRO A 133 -10.41 4.15 16.61
CA PRO A 133 -9.63 5.39 16.61
C PRO A 133 -8.30 5.20 15.85
N LEU A 134 -7.87 6.21 15.08
CA LEU A 134 -6.60 6.18 14.33
C LEU A 134 -5.41 5.74 15.20
N LEU A 135 -5.35 6.23 16.44
CA LEU A 135 -4.31 5.83 17.41
C LEU A 135 -4.32 4.33 17.72
N LYS A 136 -5.49 3.68 17.74
CA LYS A 136 -5.59 2.23 17.94
C LYS A 136 -5.19 1.46 16.69
N ALA A 137 -5.50 1.96 15.50
CA ALA A 137 -5.09 1.32 14.24
C ALA A 137 -3.57 1.38 14.05
N GLU A 138 -2.96 2.55 14.27
CA GLU A 138 -1.50 2.72 14.22
C GLU A 138 -0.78 1.93 15.33
N GLY A 139 -1.30 1.98 16.56
CA GLY A 139 -0.75 1.19 17.67
C GLY A 139 -0.85 -0.31 17.42
N LEU A 140 -1.96 -0.78 16.84
CA LEU A 140 -2.12 -2.17 16.42
C LEU A 140 -1.16 -2.52 15.29
N ALA A 141 -1.00 -1.66 14.27
CA ALA A 141 -0.07 -1.87 13.18
C ALA A 141 1.39 -1.94 13.66
N MET A 142 1.77 -1.17 14.69
CA MET A 142 3.09 -1.25 15.30
C MET A 142 3.27 -2.51 16.16
N TRP A 143 2.27 -2.87 16.98
CA TRP A 143 2.32 -4.07 17.82
C TRP A 143 2.27 -5.37 16.99
N VAL A 144 1.51 -5.35 15.90
CA VAL A 144 1.36 -6.48 14.99
C VAL A 144 2.50 -6.55 13.98
N GLY A 145 2.99 -5.41 13.49
CA GLY A 145 4.10 -5.36 12.55
C GLY A 145 5.45 -5.72 13.15
N GLY A 146 5.59 -5.66 14.47
CA GLY A 146 6.81 -6.03 15.18
C GLY A 146 7.17 -7.53 15.06
N PRO A 147 8.46 -7.88 15.21
CA PRO A 147 8.89 -9.27 15.26
C PRO A 147 8.21 -10.02 16.41
N ARG A 148 7.88 -11.30 16.19
CA ARG A 148 7.41 -12.18 17.26
C ARG A 148 8.54 -12.31 18.28
N VAL A 149 8.29 -11.86 19.51
CA VAL A 149 9.13 -12.21 20.65
C VAL A 149 8.66 -13.60 21.09
N GLY A 150 9.45 -14.61 20.76
CA GLY A 150 9.29 -15.99 21.25
C GLY A 150 10.26 -16.23 22.37
#